data_AF-A0A9D7CS86-F1
#
_entry.id   AF-A0A9D7CS86-F1
#
_cell.length_a   1.000
_cell.length_b   1.000
_cell.length_c   1.000
_cell.angle_alpha   90.00
_cell.angle_beta   90.00
_cell.angle_gamma   90.00
#
_symmetry.space_group_name_H-M   'P 1'
#
loop_
_entity.id
_entity.type
_entity.pdbx_description
1 polymer ?
#
loop_
_entity_poly.entity_id
_entity_poly.type
_entity_poly.pdbx_seq_one_letter_code
_entity_poly.pdbx_strand_id
1 'polypeptide(L)'
;MANKLDVRVTIDVQGRAVAAAAVQDKAVGQALAQMGNEVGTKLATAKCPEHGQGPTDVRIHVARGGKADLRYESCCAKLRDVVGGLLG
;
A
#
# COMPACT_ATOMS: atom_id res chain seq x y z
N MET A 1 16.56 5.56 11.42
CA MET A 1 15.80 5.91 10.21
C MET A 1 14.74 4.84 10.03
N ALA A 2 13.46 5.16 10.21
CA ALA A 2 12.40 4.18 10.03
C ALA A 2 12.41 3.76 8.55
N ASN A 3 12.86 2.54 8.28
CA ASN A 3 12.86 1.97 6.95
C ASN A 3 11.39 1.76 6.59
N LYS A 4 10.75 2.73 5.94
CA LYS A 4 9.36 2.62 5.48
C LYS A 4 9.37 2.49 3.97
N LEU A 5 8.58 1.55 3.44
CA LEU A 5 8.39 1.47 2.00
C LEU A 5 7.52 2.65 1.55
N ASP A 6 7.91 3.26 0.43
CA ASP A 6 7.08 4.27 -0.23
C ASP A 6 5.82 3.58 -0.79
N VAL A 7 4.65 4.03 -0.34
CA VAL A 7 3.36 3.48 -0.76
C VAL A 7 2.58 4.56 -1.50
N ARG A 8 2.34 4.33 -2.79
CA ARG A 8 1.52 5.22 -3.60
C ARG A 8 0.04 4.94 -3.40
N VAL A 9 -0.66 5.85 -2.73
CA VAL A 9 -2.10 5.73 -2.46
C VAL A 9 -2.89 6.55 -3.47
N THR A 10 -3.87 5.90 -4.10
CA THR A 10 -4.84 6.51 -5.02
C THR A 10 -6.27 6.18 -4.58
N ILE A 11 -7.22 7.03 -4.93
CA ILE A 11 -8.64 6.86 -4.64
C ILE A 11 -9.47 7.17 -5.89
N ASP A 12 -10.53 6.42 -6.13
CA ASP A 12 -11.54 6.76 -7.14
C ASP A 12 -12.41 7.92 -6.65
N VAL A 13 -12.36 9.03 -7.38
CA VAL A 13 -13.22 10.20 -7.18
C VAL A 13 -13.98 10.41 -8.47
N GLN A 14 -15.30 10.15 -8.44
CA GLN A 14 -16.19 10.34 -9.58
C GLN A 14 -15.74 9.59 -10.85
N GLY A 15 -15.20 8.37 -10.70
CA GLY A 15 -14.73 7.55 -11.83
C GLY A 15 -13.33 7.92 -12.33
N ARG A 16 -12.57 8.70 -11.56
CA ARG A 16 -11.16 9.02 -11.86
C ARG A 16 -10.28 8.63 -10.68
N ALA A 17 -9.17 7.95 -10.97
CA ALA A 17 -8.14 7.69 -9.97
C ALA A 17 -7.36 8.98 -9.67
N VAL A 18 -7.42 9.43 -8.42
CA VAL A 18 -6.76 10.63 -7.92
C VAL A 18 -5.74 10.23 -6.87
N ALA A 19 -4.56 10.85 -6.88
CA ALA A 19 -3.57 10.64 -5.83
C ALA A 19 -4.09 11.15 -4.48
N ALA A 20 -3.78 10.46 -3.38
CA ALA A 20 -4.22 10.88 -2.04
C ALA A 20 -3.85 12.34 -1.71
N ALA A 21 -2.69 12.82 -2.19
CA ALA A 21 -2.25 14.20 -2.01
C ALA A 21 -3.08 15.25 -2.76
N ALA A 22 -3.85 14.84 -3.79
CA ALA A 22 -4.70 15.72 -4.58
C ALA A 22 -6.17 15.71 -4.10
N VAL A 23 -6.48 14.99 -3.01
CA VAL A 23 -7.81 14.99 -2.39
C VAL A 23 -8.03 16.33 -1.69
N GLN A 24 -9.12 17.02 -2.04
CA GLN A 24 -9.45 18.33 -1.47
C GLN A 24 -9.87 18.27 0.00
N ASP A 25 -10.53 17.19 0.39
CA ASP A 25 -10.91 16.95 1.78
C ASP A 25 -9.68 16.57 2.60
N LYS A 26 -9.33 17.42 3.58
CA LYS A 26 -8.15 17.21 4.43
C LYS A 26 -8.26 15.97 5.31
N ALA A 27 -9.44 15.65 5.83
CA ALA A 27 -9.63 14.48 6.69
C ALA A 27 -9.47 13.19 5.88
N VAL A 28 -10.04 13.14 4.67
CA VAL A 28 -9.86 12.00 3.76
C VAL A 28 -8.39 11.88 3.32
N GLY A 29 -7.74 12.99 2.94
CA GLY A 29 -6.33 12.99 2.55
C GLY A 29 -5.42 12.50 3.68
N GLN A 30 -5.67 12.92 4.92
CA GLN A 30 -4.93 12.45 6.10
C GLN A 30 -5.16 10.96 6.37
N ALA A 31 -6.41 10.49 6.29
CA ALA A 31 -6.73 9.08 6.48
C ALA A 31 -6.02 8.19 5.42
N LEU A 32 -6.02 8.62 4.15
CA LEU A 32 -5.32 7.91 3.07
C LEU A 32 -3.80 7.90 3.28
N ALA A 33 -3.23 9.02 3.72
CA ALA A 33 -1.79 9.10 4.03
C ALA A 33 -1.41 8.23 5.23
N GLN A 34 -2.25 8.19 6.27
CA GLN A 34 -2.05 7.34 7.44
C GLN A 34 -2.10 5.86 7.03
N MET A 35 -3.11 5.45 6.26
CA MET A 35 -3.23 4.11 5.70
C MET A 35 -1.97 3.72 4.90
N GLY A 36 -1.48 4.60 4.03
CA GLY A 36 -0.25 4.37 3.28
C GLY A 36 0.98 4.16 4.18
N ASN A 37 1.11 4.95 5.25
CA ASN A 37 2.21 4.80 6.21
C ASN A 37 2.10 3.51 7.02
N GLU A 38 0.90 3.12 7.45
CA GLU A 38 0.68 1.87 8.20
C GLU A 38 1.02 0.65 7.34
N VAL A 39 0.52 0.60 6.11
CA VAL A 39 0.86 -0.47 5.16
C VAL A 39 2.35 -0.46 4.84
N GLY A 40 2.94 0.71 4.57
CA GLY A 40 4.38 0.83 4.28
C GLY A 40 5.26 0.37 5.45
N THR A 41 4.81 0.58 6.69
CA THR A 41 5.52 0.12 7.90
C THR A 41 5.41 -1.39 8.06
N LYS A 42 4.21 -1.96 7.87
CA LYS A 42 4.01 -3.42 7.90
C LYS A 42 4.82 -4.13 6.81
N LEU A 43 4.81 -3.59 5.59
CA LEU A 43 5.51 -4.20 4.46
C LEU A 43 7.03 -4.01 4.53
N ALA A 44 7.53 -3.01 5.25
CA ALA A 44 8.97 -2.83 5.39
C ALA A 44 9.67 -3.97 6.16
N THR A 45 8.94 -4.68 7.00
CA THR A 45 9.44 -5.88 7.70
C THR A 45 9.23 -7.15 6.88
N ALA A 46 8.44 -7.09 5.79
CA ALA A 46 8.18 -8.22 4.92
C ALA A 46 9.44 -8.57 4.11
N LYS A 47 9.90 -9.81 4.28
CA LYS A 47 11.03 -10.37 3.53
C LYS A 47 10.67 -11.74 3.00
N CYS A 48 11.00 -11.96 1.74
CA CYS A 48 10.94 -13.28 1.13
C CYS A 48 11.96 -14.19 1.83
N PRO A 49 11.55 -15.36 2.35
CA PRO A 49 12.47 -16.29 3.01
C PRO A 49 13.48 -16.91 2.04
N GLU A 50 13.18 -16.95 0.74
CA GLU A 50 14.04 -17.58 -0.27
C GLU A 50 15.11 -16.63 -0.83
N HIS A 51 14.74 -15.36 -1.05
CA HIS A 51 15.60 -14.39 -1.76
C HIS A 51 16.02 -13.19 -0.90
N GLY A 52 15.47 -13.04 0.31
CA GLY A 52 15.72 -11.87 1.19
C GLY A 52 15.17 -10.54 0.65
N GLN A 53 14.39 -10.58 -0.42
CA GLN A 53 13.80 -9.39 -1.07
C GLN A 53 12.48 -9.00 -0.40
N GLY A 54 12.23 -7.70 -0.29
CA GLY A 54 10.94 -7.16 0.17
C GLY A 54 10.05 -6.77 -1.02
N PRO A 55 8.77 -6.45 -0.78
CA PRO A 55 7.89 -5.97 -1.83
C PRO A 55 8.35 -4.60 -2.34
N THR A 56 8.29 -4.40 -3.66
CA THR A 56 8.63 -3.13 -4.32
C THR A 56 7.43 -2.54 -5.05
N ASP A 57 7.51 -1.27 -5.43
CA ASP A 57 6.47 -0.59 -6.21
C ASP A 57 5.06 -0.73 -5.59
N VAL A 58 4.97 -0.48 -4.27
CA VAL A 58 3.73 -0.69 -3.50
C VAL A 58 2.72 0.41 -3.81
N ARG A 59 1.51 0.01 -4.19
CA ARG A 59 0.41 0.87 -4.62
C ARG A 59 -0.89 0.42 -3.98
N ILE A 60 -1.66 1.37 -3.45
CA ILE A 60 -3.00 1.14 -2.94
C ILE A 60 -3.99 1.92 -3.79
N HIS A 61 -5.04 1.27 -4.26
CA HIS A 61 -6.16 1.91 -4.93
C HIS A 61 -7.45 1.72 -4.14
N VAL A 62 -8.04 2.81 -3.68
CA VAL A 62 -9.32 2.81 -2.98
C VAL A 62 -10.44 3.04 -3.99
N ALA A 63 -11.22 2.01 -4.28
CA ALA A 63 -12.34 2.08 -5.19
C ALA A 63 -13.55 2.83 -4.58
N ARG A 64 -14.45 3.25 -5.45
CA ARG A 64 -15.73 3.85 -5.08
C ARG A 64 -16.55 2.83 -4.28
N GLY A 65 -16.76 3.11 -2.99
CA GLY A 65 -17.37 2.17 -2.03
C GLY A 65 -16.43 1.71 -0.91
N GLY A 66 -15.19 2.22 -0.87
CA GLY A 66 -14.26 1.99 0.25
C GLY A 66 -13.49 0.67 0.18
N LYS A 67 -13.63 -0.09 -0.91
CA LYS A 67 -12.79 -1.28 -1.15
C LYS A 67 -11.39 -0.83 -1.54
N ALA A 68 -10.36 -1.31 -0.84
CA ALA A 68 -8.97 -1.05 -1.18
C ALA A 68 -8.32 -2.25 -1.86
N ASP A 69 -7.63 -2.02 -2.96
CA ASP A 69 -6.80 -2.99 -3.68
C ASP A 69 -5.33 -2.65 -3.46
N LEU A 70 -4.56 -3.61 -2.93
CA LEU A 70 -3.11 -3.47 -2.76
C LEU A 70 -2.39 -4.19 -3.90
N ARG A 71 -1.49 -3.47 -4.58
CA ARG A 71 -0.60 -4.01 -5.60
C ARG A 71 0.85 -3.74 -5.23
N TYR A 72 1.72 -4.68 -5.56
CA TYR A 72 3.15 -4.59 -5.36
C TYR A 72 3.85 -5.60 -6.27
N GLU A 73 5.11 -5.35 -6.55
CA GLU A 73 5.98 -6.33 -7.19
C GLU A 73 6.50 -7.33 -6.17
N SER A 74 6.45 -8.60 -6.55
CA SER A 74 6.87 -9.72 -5.72
C SER A 74 7.91 -10.55 -6.45
N CYS A 75 8.99 -10.92 -5.76
CA CYS A 75 10.02 -11.78 -6.30
C CYS A 75 9.55 -13.23 -6.54
N CYS A 76 8.61 -13.74 -5.73
CA CYS A 76 8.06 -15.09 -5.85
C CYS A 76 6.71 -15.23 -5.11
N ALA A 77 6.13 -16.43 -5.13
CA ALA A 77 4.89 -16.74 -4.41
C ALA A 77 5.03 -16.65 -2.88
N LYS A 78 6.18 -17.06 -2.31
CA LYS A 78 6.42 -17.02 -0.86
C LYS A 78 6.34 -15.63 -0.28
N LEU A 79 6.83 -14.62 -1.01
CA LEU A 79 6.68 -13.24 -0.58
C LEU A 79 5.21 -12.81 -0.55
N ARG A 80 4.39 -13.28 -1.50
CA ARG A 80 2.94 -13.01 -1.49
C ARG A 80 2.27 -13.65 -0.27
N ASP A 81 2.67 -14.86 0.11
CA ASP A 81 2.16 -15.53 1.32
C ASP A 81 2.53 -14.74 2.59
N VAL A 82 3.78 -14.28 2.70
CA VAL A 82 4.25 -13.45 3.83
C VAL A 82 3.47 -12.13 3.90
N VAL A 83 3.31 -11.45 2.76
CA VAL A 83 2.57 -10.19 2.69
C VAL A 83 1.09 -10.40 3.02
N GLY A 84 0.47 -11.48 2.53
CA GLY A 84 -0.90 -11.86 2.89
C GLY A 84 -1.05 -12.02 4.40
N GLY A 85 -0.17 -12.82 5.03
CA GLY A 85 -0.20 -13.01 6.49
C GLY A 85 0.02 -11.74 7.31
N LEU A 86 0.76 -10.74 6.80
CA LEU A 86 0.97 -9.46 7.48
C LEU A 86 -0.24 -8.52 7.42
N LEU A 87 -1.08 -8.67 6.40
CA LEU A 87 -2.18 -7.75 6.12
C LEU A 87 -3.56 -8.31 6.53
N GLY A 88 -3.67 -9.63 6.75
CA GLY A 88 -4.88 -10.29 7.22
C GLY A 88 -5.69 -10.87 6.08
#